data_AF-U2IP12-F1
#
_entry.id   AF-U2IP12-F1
#
_cell.length_a   1.000
_cell.length_b   1.000
_cell.length_c   1.000
_cell.angle_alpha   90.00
_cell.angle_beta   90.00
_cell.angle_gamma   90.00
#
_symmetry.space_group_name_H-M   'P 1'
#
loop_
_entity.id
_entity.type
_entity.pdbx_description
1 polymer ?
#
loop_
_entity_poly.entity_id
_entity_poly.type
_entity_poly.pdbx_seq_one_letter_code
_entity_poly.pdbx_strand_id
1 'polypeptide(L)'
;MIKNIFTPFLFTLLLSVGFTTPVQARVAIDLIDIDMQTISISVVGNTLHVVGAEDEQLAVYNVTGVRVMSVKVDGSDRHYTLNLPKGCYIVKVGNVVRKVSIR
;
A
#
# COMPACT_ATOMS: atom_id res chain seq x y z
N MET A 1 21.46 69.40 19.00
CA MET A 1 20.67 69.34 17.75
C MET A 1 21.05 68.06 16.97
N ILE A 2 20.70 66.85 17.46
CA ILE A 2 21.16 65.55 16.89
C ILE A 2 20.10 64.42 16.99
N LYS A 3 18.84 64.70 17.32
CA LYS A 3 17.86 63.66 17.69
C LYS A 3 17.08 63.02 16.53
N ASN A 4 17.24 63.47 15.28
CA ASN A 4 16.31 63.14 14.19
C ASN A 4 16.94 62.32 13.03
N ILE A 5 18.18 61.82 13.18
CA ILE A 5 18.89 61.06 12.12
C ILE A 5 18.70 59.53 12.27
N PHE A 6 18.33 59.04 13.47
CA PHE A 6 18.15 57.60 13.71
C PHE A 6 16.79 57.05 13.28
N THR A 7 15.80 57.91 13.09
CA THR A 7 14.43 57.55 12.68
C THR A 7 14.32 56.97 11.27
N PRO A 8 15.01 57.47 10.21
CA PRO A 8 14.93 56.83 8.90
C PRO A 8 15.63 55.47 8.84
N PHE A 9 16.66 55.23 9.66
CA PHE A 9 17.36 53.94 9.75
C PHE A 9 16.50 52.85 10.40
N LEU A 10 15.69 53.21 11.41
CA LEU A 10 14.78 52.26 12.06
C LEU A 10 13.60 51.88 11.14
N PHE A 11 13.16 52.82 10.29
CA PHE A 11 12.04 52.59 9.37
C PHE A 11 12.41 51.69 8.18
N THR A 12 13.62 51.82 7.63
CA THR A 12 14.10 50.93 6.55
C THR A 12 14.42 49.52 7.03
N LEU A 13 14.79 49.33 8.30
CA LEU A 13 15.01 48.00 8.89
C LEU A 13 13.71 47.19 9.05
N LEU A 14 12.56 47.85 9.24
CA LEU A 14 11.25 47.21 9.39
C LEU A 14 10.65 46.71 8.07
N LEU A 15 11.09 47.25 6.93
CA LEU A 15 10.57 46.91 5.59
C LEU A 15 11.29 45.73 4.92
N SER A 16 12.38 45.20 5.49
CA SER A 16 13.17 44.12 4.88
C SER A 16 12.80 42.71 5.35
N VAL A 17 11.88 42.57 6.31
CA VAL A 17 11.46 41.25 6.82
C VAL A 17 10.26 40.74 6.02
N GLY A 18 10.53 40.12 4.87
CA GLY A 18 9.52 39.43 4.09
C GLY A 18 9.06 38.15 4.80
N PHE A 19 7.80 38.12 5.24
CA PHE A 19 7.19 36.90 5.78
C PHE A 19 6.78 35.99 4.62
N THR A 20 7.42 34.82 4.50
CA THR A 20 6.97 33.75 3.60
C THR A 20 6.05 32.82 4.37
N THR A 21 4.76 32.82 4.04
CA THR A 21 3.83 31.80 4.53
C THR A 21 3.97 30.55 3.68
N PRO A 22 4.20 29.36 4.27
CA PRO A 22 4.18 28.13 3.50
C PRO A 22 2.73 27.83 3.10
N VAL A 23 2.43 27.90 1.80
CA VAL A 23 1.18 27.38 1.25
C VAL A 23 1.31 25.88 1.15
N GLN A 24 0.64 25.15 2.04
CA GLN A 24 0.56 23.69 1.99
C GLN A 24 -0.68 23.27 1.19
N ALA A 25 -0.46 22.52 0.11
CA ALA A 25 -1.56 21.92 -0.65
C ALA A 25 -2.26 20.87 0.23
N ARG A 26 -3.55 21.12 0.55
CA ARG A 26 -4.38 20.16 1.28
C ARG A 26 -5.25 19.42 0.28
N VAL A 27 -4.88 18.19 -0.03
CA VAL A 27 -5.72 17.30 -0.83
C VAL A 27 -6.92 16.90 0.03
N ALA A 28 -8.11 17.41 -0.30
CA ALA A 28 -9.35 16.89 0.23
C ALA A 28 -9.64 15.59 -0.52
N ILE A 29 -9.25 14.45 0.07
CA ILE A 29 -9.68 13.14 -0.41
C ILE A 29 -11.09 12.89 0.12
N ASP A 30 -12.06 12.80 -0.79
CA ASP A 30 -13.40 12.34 -0.47
C ASP A 30 -13.28 10.83 -0.19
N LEU A 31 -13.40 10.45 1.08
CA LEU A 31 -13.37 9.04 1.51
C LEU A 31 -14.69 8.41 1.10
N ILE A 32 -14.77 7.96 -0.14
CA ILE A 32 -15.78 6.98 -0.54
C ILE A 32 -15.46 5.72 0.25
N ASP A 33 -16.33 5.38 1.21
CA ASP A 33 -16.32 4.10 1.93
C ASP A 33 -16.70 3.01 0.91
N ILE A 34 -15.74 2.65 0.06
CA ILE A 34 -15.84 1.47 -0.78
C ILE A 34 -15.66 0.31 0.19
N ASP A 35 -16.72 -0.46 0.40
CA ASP A 35 -16.68 -1.77 1.06
C ASP A 35 -15.80 -2.68 0.20
N MET A 36 -14.49 -2.47 0.30
CA MET A 36 -13.46 -3.20 -0.42
C MET A 36 -13.38 -4.55 0.26
N GLN A 37 -14.05 -5.54 -0.32
CA GLN A 37 -13.85 -6.93 0.07
C GLN A 37 -12.34 -7.22 -0.01
N THR A 38 -11.71 -7.26 1.15
CA THR A 38 -10.25 -7.26 1.24
C THR A 38 -9.77 -8.69 1.06
N ILE A 39 -9.20 -8.98 -0.10
CA ILE A 39 -8.61 -10.29 -0.39
C ILE A 39 -7.50 -10.58 0.65
N SER A 40 -7.63 -11.71 1.35
CA SER A 40 -6.65 -12.19 2.33
C SER A 40 -6.05 -13.52 1.89
N ILE A 41 -4.74 -13.67 2.12
CA ILE A 41 -3.96 -14.86 1.76
C ILE A 41 -3.14 -15.29 2.97
N SER A 42 -3.37 -16.50 3.48
CA SER A 42 -2.59 -17.09 4.56
C SER A 42 -2.21 -18.55 4.27
N VAL A 43 -1.16 -19.07 4.92
CA VAL A 43 -0.71 -20.45 4.73
C VAL A 43 -0.42 -21.09 6.09
N VAL A 44 -1.00 -22.28 6.31
CA VAL A 44 -0.75 -23.12 7.48
C VAL A 44 -0.30 -24.49 7.00
N GLY A 45 0.93 -24.88 7.30
CA GLY A 45 1.55 -26.09 6.75
C GLY A 45 1.66 -26.00 5.23
N ASN A 46 0.94 -26.87 4.52
CA ASN A 46 0.79 -26.84 3.06
C ASN A 46 -0.60 -26.36 2.60
N THR A 47 -1.45 -25.90 3.51
CA THR A 47 -2.80 -25.44 3.18
C THR A 47 -2.80 -23.92 2.99
N LEU A 48 -3.15 -23.48 1.79
CA LEU A 48 -3.39 -22.09 1.43
C LEU A 48 -4.85 -21.75 1.75
N HIS A 49 -5.05 -20.69 2.52
CA HIS A 49 -6.36 -20.14 2.85
C HIS A 49 -6.54 -18.78 2.16
N VAL A 50 -7.62 -18.64 1.41
CA VAL A 50 -7.96 -17.46 0.61
C VAL A 50 -9.36 -16.99 1.01
N VAL A 51 -9.48 -15.71 1.38
CA VAL A 51 -10.76 -15.09 1.78
C VAL A 51 -11.01 -13.85 0.94
N GLY A 52 -12.27 -13.59 0.58
CA GLY A 52 -12.72 -12.39 -0.12
C GLY A 52 -12.33 -12.34 -1.59
N ALA A 53 -12.10 -13.48 -2.23
CA ALA A 53 -11.59 -13.58 -3.60
C ALA A 53 -12.47 -14.45 -4.52
N GLU A 54 -13.77 -14.52 -4.27
CA GLU A 54 -14.68 -15.26 -5.14
C GLU A 54 -14.58 -14.78 -6.59
N ASP A 55 -14.64 -15.73 -7.53
CA ASP A 55 -14.46 -15.51 -8.97
C ASP A 55 -13.09 -15.00 -9.44
N GLU A 56 -12.15 -14.73 -8.53
CA GLU A 56 -10.79 -14.34 -8.88
C GLU A 56 -9.92 -15.51 -9.35
N GLN A 57 -8.94 -15.21 -10.19
CA GLN A 57 -7.94 -16.19 -10.61
C GLN A 57 -6.84 -16.32 -9.54
N LEU A 58 -6.79 -17.48 -8.88
CA LEU A 58 -5.65 -17.90 -8.06
C LEU A 58 -4.57 -18.52 -8.96
N ALA A 59 -3.32 -18.07 -8.79
CA ALA A 59 -2.14 -18.64 -9.41
C ALA A 59 -0.99 -18.75 -8.39
N VAL A 60 -0.27 -19.86 -8.43
CA VAL A 60 0.95 -20.06 -7.62
C VAL A 60 2.14 -20.18 -8.54
N TYR A 61 3.21 -19.46 -8.23
CA TYR A 61 4.47 -19.47 -8.96
C TYR A 61 5.61 -19.89 -8.05
N ASN A 62 6.61 -20.58 -8.61
CA ASN A 62 7.88 -20.78 -7.92
C ASN A 62 8.74 -19.49 -7.97
N VAL A 63 9.90 -19.50 -7.31
CA VAL A 63 10.79 -18.33 -7.25
C VAL A 63 11.38 -17.90 -8.60
N THR A 64 11.37 -18.79 -9.61
CA THR A 64 11.83 -18.46 -10.97
C THR A 64 10.71 -17.92 -11.85
N GLY A 65 9.50 -17.77 -11.32
CA GLY A 65 8.33 -17.24 -12.04
C GLY A 65 7.55 -18.26 -12.87
N VAL A 66 7.86 -19.55 -12.76
CA VAL A 66 7.08 -20.62 -13.40
C VAL A 66 5.77 -20.84 -12.63
N ARG A 67 4.63 -20.79 -13.33
CA ARG A 67 3.31 -21.06 -12.75
C ARG A 67 3.15 -22.56 -12.49
N VAL A 68 2.99 -22.94 -11.23
CA VAL A 68 2.86 -24.34 -10.79
C VAL A 68 1.42 -24.73 -10.41
N MET A 69 0.52 -23.75 -10.28
CA MET A 69 -0.92 -23.97 -10.03
C MET A 69 -1.73 -22.81 -10.61
N SER A 70 -2.94 -23.09 -11.10
CA SER A 70 -3.91 -22.09 -11.55
C SER A 70 -5.33 -22.63 -11.33
N VAL A 71 -6.14 -21.94 -10.53
CA VAL A 71 -7.53 -22.33 -10.22
C VAL A 71 -8.39 -21.07 -10.10
N LYS A 72 -9.64 -21.11 -10.57
CA LYS A 72 -10.61 -20.04 -10.30
C LYS A 72 -11.21 -20.26 -8.91
N VAL A 73 -11.19 -19.24 -8.07
CA VAL A 73 -11.76 -19.34 -6.72
C VAL A 73 -13.28 -19.39 -6.83
N ASP A 74 -13.90 -20.40 -6.23
CA ASP A 74 -15.33 -20.74 -6.35
C ASP A 74 -16.12 -20.44 -5.06
N GLY A 75 -15.61 -19.55 -4.21
CA GLY A 75 -16.34 -19.04 -3.05
C GLY A 75 -15.55 -18.00 -2.27
N SER A 76 -16.23 -17.29 -1.37
CA SER A 76 -15.65 -16.20 -0.59
C SER A 76 -14.65 -16.64 0.49
N ASP A 77 -14.63 -17.91 0.88
CA ASP A 77 -13.65 -18.50 1.81
C ASP A 77 -13.27 -19.91 1.32
N ARG A 78 -12.00 -20.13 0.97
CA ARG A 78 -11.52 -21.39 0.39
C ARG A 78 -10.16 -21.81 0.92
N HIS A 79 -10.01 -23.13 1.04
CA HIS A 79 -8.76 -23.81 1.40
C HIS A 79 -8.25 -24.65 0.23
N TYR A 80 -6.98 -24.52 -0.10
CA TYR A 80 -6.29 -25.27 -1.14
C TYR A 80 -5.09 -26.01 -0.55
N THR A 81 -5.08 -27.34 -0.66
CA THR A 81 -3.89 -28.13 -0.31
C THR A 81 -2.85 -27.98 -1.42
N LEU A 82 -1.72 -27.36 -1.09
CA LEU A 82 -0.59 -27.18 -1.99
C LEU A 82 0.32 -28.41 -1.95
N ASN A 83 0.23 -29.26 -2.97
CA ASN A 83 1.11 -30.42 -3.15
C ASN A 83 2.45 -30.00 -3.78
N LEU A 84 3.15 -29.10 -3.10
CA LEU A 84 4.41 -28.50 -3.55
C LEU A 84 5.54 -28.87 -2.59
N PRO A 85 6.79 -29.03 -3.09
CA PRO A 85 7.96 -29.17 -2.23
C PRO A 85 8.12 -28.03 -1.22
N LYS A 86 8.88 -28.28 -0.15
CA LYS A 86 9.25 -27.22 0.82
C LYS A 86 10.03 -26.12 0.10
N GLY A 87 9.69 -24.87 0.39
CA GLY A 87 10.31 -23.73 -0.28
C GLY A 87 9.47 -22.47 -0.25
N CYS A 88 9.94 -21.46 -0.99
CA CYS A 88 9.26 -20.18 -1.16
C CYS A 88 8.46 -20.16 -2.46
N TYR A 89 7.27 -19.58 -2.41
CA TYR A 89 6.38 -19.44 -3.54
C TYR A 89 5.76 -18.06 -3.57
N ILE A 90 5.23 -17.69 -4.73
CA ILE A 90 4.48 -16.47 -4.95
C ILE A 90 3.03 -16.88 -5.21
N VAL A 91 2.11 -16.46 -4.35
CA VAL A 91 0.68 -16.65 -4.53
C VAL A 91 0.10 -15.34 -5.04
N LYS A 92 -0.62 -15.39 -6.17
CA LYS A 92 -1.36 -14.27 -6.74
C LYS A 92 -2.84 -14.62 -6.78
N VAL A 93 -3.68 -13.72 -6.28
CA VAL A 93 -5.14 -13.81 -6.38
C VAL A 93 -5.68 -12.41 -6.69
N GLY A 94 -6.35 -12.24 -7.83
CA GLY A 94 -6.76 -10.92 -8.31
C GLY A 94 -5.59 -9.93 -8.36
N ASN A 95 -5.74 -8.81 -7.64
CA ASN A 95 -4.72 -7.77 -7.50
C ASN A 95 -3.74 -7.99 -6.33
N VAL A 96 -3.93 -9.02 -5.50
CA VAL A 96 -3.07 -9.32 -4.34
C VAL A 96 -1.98 -10.33 -4.70
N VAL A 97 -0.76 -10.05 -4.26
CA VAL A 97 0.40 -10.94 -4.41
C VAL A 97 1.10 -11.10 -3.06
N ARG A 98 1.41 -12.35 -2.68
CA ARG A 98 2.05 -12.67 -1.40
C ARG A 98 3.18 -13.69 -1.60
N LYS A 99 4.34 -13.42 -1.00
CA LYS A 99 5.37 -14.45 -0.79
C LYS A 99 4.91 -15.37 0.34
N VAL A 100 4.90 -16.68 0.10
CA VAL A 100 4.57 -17.69 1.10
C VAL A 100 5.71 -18.70 1.23
N SER A 101 5.81 -19.34 2.39
CA SER A 101 6.78 -20.40 2.66
C SER A 101 6.04 -21.66 3.07
N ILE A 102 6.32 -22.77 2.38
CA ILE A 102 5.85 -24.11 2.76
C ILE A 102 6.99 -24.78 3.54
N ARG A 103 6.69 -25.22 4.77
CA ARG A 103 7.66 -25.74 5.75
C ARG A 103 7.64 -27.25 5.88
#